data_AF-A0A0R3UDH8-F1
#
_entry.id   AF-A0A0R3UDH8-F1
#
_cell.length_a   1.000
_cell.length_b   1.000
_cell.length_c   1.000
_cell.angle_alpha   90.00
_cell.angle_beta   90.00
_cell.angle_gamma   90.00
#
_symmetry.space_group_name_H-M   'P 1'
#
loop_
_entity.id
_entity.type
_entity.pdbx_description
1 polymer ?
#
loop_
_entity_poly.entity_id
_entity_poly.type
_entity_poly.pdbx_seq_one_letter_code
_entity_poly.pdbx_strand_id
1 'polypeptide(L)'
;MELIQLVLAIFISKDIEFYDPVTNEKAQVNATNLADELGQIEFLFSDKTGTLTQNKMVFKCYGLVNEDSVYDLEEDGLYMVRNAKKLSTVSEVKQSESPTSPSKKAADYFSSSSEEENTEDVLNMKGSDSSFKYKVTDLSNEAERFWTNVALCHTIEAKVSTDAISGKEVIKYNAASPDEMALVDAATRVGFTYIGIDDTVVKGDEEFNIHMIRFDQNALNARKKGRKLKTRRYRVDAVLEFNSVRKRMSVMAREEDGRCFVYTKGAEVSMLDPRRCEKTSSNAKDDIMKKVTDFALSGLRTLVFGYRELDVDTYNALLRRFRAAQCLIGPERVRRVEEASAEI
;
A
#
# COMPACT_ATOMS: atom_id res chain seq x y z
N MET A 1 29.88 -2.41 -44.93
CA MET A 1 29.55 -2.53 -43.50
C MET A 1 28.46 -1.55 -43.10
N GLU A 2 28.63 -0.24 -43.35
CA GLU A 2 27.62 0.79 -43.01
C GLU A 2 26.22 0.55 -43.60
N LEU A 3 26.12 0.09 -44.86
CA LEU A 3 24.82 -0.24 -45.46
C LEU A 3 24.10 -1.39 -44.74
N ILE A 4 24.84 -2.38 -44.24
CA ILE A 4 24.29 -3.53 -43.51
C ILE A 4 23.77 -3.04 -42.14
N GLN A 5 24.57 -2.24 -41.43
CA GLN A 5 24.18 -1.62 -40.16
C GLN A 5 22.93 -0.73 -40.30
N LEU A 6 22.83 0.03 -41.40
CA LEU A 6 21.64 0.82 -41.72
C LEU A 6 20.40 -0.05 -41.95
N VAL A 7 20.54 -1.14 -42.73
CA VAL A 7 19.44 -2.07 -42.98
C VAL A 7 18.97 -2.75 -41.69
N LEU A 8 19.90 -3.18 -40.82
CA LEU A 8 19.59 -3.74 -39.51
C LEU A 8 18.82 -2.75 -38.63
N ALA A 9 19.26 -1.49 -38.57
CA ALA A 9 18.57 -0.44 -37.83
C ALA A 9 17.14 -0.17 -38.34
N ILE A 10 16.93 -0.24 -39.66
CA ILE A 10 15.59 -0.11 -40.27
C ILE A 10 14.70 -1.30 -39.89
N PHE A 11 15.25 -2.52 -39.84
CA PHE A 11 14.50 -3.69 -39.42
C PHE A 11 14.05 -3.59 -37.96
N ILE A 12 14.96 -3.24 -37.04
CA ILE A 12 14.62 -3.04 -35.61
C ILE A 12 13.53 -1.97 -35.47
N SER A 13 13.64 -0.86 -36.20
CA SER A 13 12.67 0.25 -36.10
C SER A 13 11.30 -0.03 -36.75
N LYS A 14 11.19 -1.08 -37.57
CA LYS A 14 9.95 -1.50 -38.24
C LYS A 14 9.33 -2.75 -37.62
N ASP A 15 9.97 -3.31 -36.61
CA ASP A 15 9.48 -4.50 -35.93
C ASP A 15 8.23 -4.18 -35.11
N ILE A 16 7.21 -5.01 -35.29
CA ILE A 16 5.91 -4.86 -34.63
C ILE A 16 6.00 -5.38 -33.18
N GLU A 17 6.92 -6.29 -32.89
CA GLU A 17 7.10 -6.80 -31.51
C GLU A 17 7.69 -5.73 -30.58
N PHE A 18 8.40 -4.75 -31.13
CA PHE A 18 8.96 -3.61 -30.40
C PHE A 18 8.09 -2.35 -30.46
N TYR A 19 6.78 -2.51 -30.67
CA TYR A 19 5.80 -1.43 -30.64
C TYR A 19 4.98 -1.48 -29.34
N ASP A 20 4.92 -0.34 -28.64
CA ASP A 20 4.08 -0.17 -27.46
C ASP A 20 2.73 0.46 -27.86
N PRO A 21 1.61 -0.29 -27.78
CA PRO A 21 0.29 0.22 -28.14
C PRO A 21 -0.25 1.25 -27.14
N VAL A 22 0.27 1.30 -25.91
CA VAL A 22 -0.22 2.21 -24.85
C VAL A 22 0.30 3.62 -25.08
N THR A 23 1.59 3.76 -25.40
CA THR A 23 2.21 5.06 -25.71
C THR A 23 2.14 5.40 -27.20
N ASN A 24 1.80 4.43 -28.05
CA ASN A 24 1.85 4.53 -29.51
C ASN A 24 3.27 4.88 -30.00
N GLU A 25 4.27 4.25 -29.39
CA GLU A 25 5.68 4.44 -29.70
C GLU A 25 6.28 3.14 -30.27
N LYS A 26 7.21 3.30 -31.21
CA LYS A 26 7.96 2.20 -31.82
C LYS A 26 9.42 2.27 -31.40
N ALA A 27 10.14 1.16 -31.46
CA ALA A 27 11.59 1.18 -31.30
C ALA A 27 12.24 2.17 -32.27
N GLN A 28 13.10 3.02 -31.72
CA GLN A 28 13.87 4.00 -32.49
C GLN A 28 15.35 3.72 -32.32
N VAL A 29 16.03 3.45 -33.42
CA VAL A 29 17.49 3.28 -33.44
C VAL A 29 18.14 4.63 -33.71
N ASN A 30 18.72 5.25 -32.68
CA ASN A 30 19.38 6.55 -32.80
C ASN A 30 20.83 6.45 -33.32
N ALA A 31 21.52 5.34 -33.02
CA ALA A 31 22.89 5.08 -33.44
C ALA A 31 22.92 3.78 -34.27
N THR A 32 22.96 3.90 -35.59
CA THR A 32 22.89 2.75 -36.51
C THR A 32 24.17 1.92 -36.52
N ASN A 33 25.32 2.54 -36.20
CA ASN A 33 26.64 1.91 -36.17
C ASN A 33 26.84 0.92 -35.01
N LEU A 34 25.92 0.87 -34.05
CA LEU A 34 25.97 -0.01 -32.87
C LEU A 34 24.99 -1.19 -32.97
N ALA A 35 24.26 -1.32 -34.08
CA ALA A 35 23.21 -2.33 -34.22
C ALA A 35 23.74 -3.78 -34.15
N ASP A 36 24.99 -4.00 -34.57
CA ASP A 36 25.70 -5.28 -34.50
C ASP A 36 26.32 -5.58 -33.13
N GLU A 37 26.67 -4.56 -32.35
CA GLU A 37 27.17 -4.70 -30.98
C GLU A 37 26.11 -5.24 -30.01
N LEU A 38 24.81 -5.09 -30.33
CA LEU A 38 23.71 -5.62 -29.52
C LEU A 38 23.82 -7.15 -29.30
N GLY A 39 24.41 -7.88 -30.24
CA GLY A 39 24.64 -9.33 -30.12
C GLY A 39 25.84 -9.71 -29.24
N GLN A 40 26.62 -8.74 -28.79
CA GLN A 40 27.85 -8.93 -27.98
C GLN A 40 27.70 -8.40 -26.55
N ILE A 41 26.49 -7.99 -26.14
CA ILE A 41 26.25 -7.45 -24.81
C ILE A 41 26.38 -8.56 -23.76
N GLU A 42 27.36 -8.43 -22.86
CA GLU A 42 27.55 -9.31 -21.71
C GLU A 42 26.94 -8.75 -20.41
N PHE A 43 26.95 -7.42 -20.26
CA PHE A 43 26.49 -6.74 -19.06
C PHE A 43 25.39 -5.75 -19.39
N LEU A 44 24.23 -5.92 -18.76
CA LEU A 44 23.10 -4.99 -18.84
C LEU A 44 22.99 -4.21 -17.53
N PHE A 45 23.23 -2.90 -17.59
CA PHE A 45 22.94 -1.99 -16.49
C PHE A 45 21.55 -1.41 -16.67
N SER A 46 20.67 -1.62 -15.69
CA SER A 46 19.28 -1.15 -15.74
C SER A 46 19.00 -0.23 -14.57
N ASP A 47 18.26 0.87 -14.85
CA ASP A 47 17.73 1.71 -13.78
C ASP A 47 16.47 1.06 -13.17
N LYS A 48 16.28 1.24 -11.87
CA LYS A 48 15.13 0.67 -11.18
C LYS A 48 13.84 1.41 -11.51
N THR A 49 13.88 2.74 -11.51
CA THR A 49 12.67 3.57 -11.56
C THR A 49 12.41 4.01 -12.98
N GLY A 50 11.23 3.70 -13.53
CA GLY A 50 10.90 4.03 -14.92
C GLY A 50 11.38 3.02 -15.97
N THR A 51 12.30 2.10 -15.62
CA THR A 51 12.65 0.95 -16.47
C THR A 51 12.15 -0.36 -15.88
N LEU A 52 12.66 -0.80 -14.73
CA LEU A 52 12.19 -2.05 -14.11
C LEU A 52 10.81 -1.91 -13.44
N THR A 53 10.47 -0.71 -12.97
CA THR A 53 9.24 -0.47 -12.22
C THR A 53 8.49 0.73 -12.78
N GLN A 54 7.18 0.55 -12.97
CA GLN A 54 6.27 1.67 -13.21
C GLN A 54 6.11 2.48 -11.91
N ASN A 55 6.03 3.81 -12.00
CA ASN A 55 5.79 4.67 -10.83
C ASN A 55 4.30 4.64 -10.41
N LYS A 56 3.77 3.44 -10.21
CA LYS A 56 2.38 3.19 -9.80
C LYS A 56 2.38 2.26 -8.60
N MET A 57 2.00 2.78 -7.45
CA MET A 57 1.87 2.00 -6.22
C MET A 57 0.46 1.45 -6.10
N VAL A 58 0.35 0.18 -5.70
CA VAL A 58 -0.93 -0.50 -5.53
C VAL A 58 -0.89 -1.25 -4.21
N PHE A 59 -1.87 -0.98 -3.34
CA PHE A 59 -2.05 -1.77 -2.12
C PHE A 59 -2.47 -3.19 -2.48
N LYS A 60 -1.83 -4.18 -1.85
CA LYS A 60 -2.07 -5.60 -2.13
C LYS A 60 -2.74 -6.32 -0.98
N CYS A 61 -2.18 -6.24 0.22
CA CYS A 61 -2.67 -6.99 1.35
C CYS A 61 -2.37 -6.33 2.70
N TYR A 62 -3.06 -6.79 3.74
CA TYR A 62 -2.72 -6.48 5.13
C TYR A 62 -2.93 -7.71 6.02
N GLY A 63 -2.29 -7.68 7.19
CA GLY A 63 -2.52 -8.66 8.25
C GLY A 63 -2.92 -7.95 9.53
N LEU A 64 -3.74 -8.63 10.34
CA LEU A 64 -4.11 -8.17 11.68
C LEU A 64 -3.31 -8.94 12.75
N VAL A 65 -3.20 -8.33 13.91
CA VAL A 65 -2.45 -8.89 15.05
C VAL A 65 -3.27 -10.00 15.70
N ASN A 66 -2.62 -11.11 16.06
CA ASN A 66 -3.26 -12.29 16.67
C ASN A 66 -4.26 -13.02 15.73
N GLU A 67 -4.22 -12.71 14.44
CA GLU A 67 -4.95 -13.45 13.42
C GLU A 67 -3.97 -14.11 12.45
N ASP A 68 -4.08 -15.42 12.24
CA ASP A 68 -3.27 -16.13 11.23
C ASP A 68 -3.73 -15.87 9.78
N SER A 69 -4.77 -15.03 9.62
CA SER A 69 -5.35 -14.71 8.33
C SER A 69 -4.67 -13.49 7.72
N VAL A 70 -4.47 -13.52 6.41
CA VAL A 70 -4.04 -12.38 5.61
C VAL A 70 -5.21 -11.94 4.75
N TYR A 71 -5.35 -10.63 4.57
CA TYR A 71 -6.41 -10.02 3.77
C TYR A 71 -5.84 -9.46 2.49
N ASP A 72 -6.23 -10.05 1.35
CA ASP A 72 -5.82 -9.65 0.02
C ASP A 72 -6.90 -8.80 -0.65
N LEU A 73 -6.51 -7.64 -1.15
CA LEU A 73 -7.37 -6.73 -1.91
C LEU A 73 -7.16 -6.95 -3.41
N GLU A 74 -8.17 -7.48 -4.07
CA GLU A 74 -8.21 -7.68 -5.52
C GLU A 74 -9.18 -6.69 -6.16
N GLU A 75 -9.25 -6.69 -7.50
CA GLU A 75 -10.14 -5.79 -8.25
C GLU A 75 -11.62 -6.02 -7.91
N ASP A 76 -12.00 -7.29 -7.66
CA ASP A 76 -13.37 -7.70 -7.39
C ASP A 76 -13.78 -7.64 -5.91
N GLY A 77 -12.87 -7.29 -5.01
CA GLY A 77 -13.13 -7.11 -3.58
C GLY A 77 -12.05 -7.64 -2.65
N LEU A 78 -12.39 -7.73 -1.37
CA LEU A 78 -11.49 -8.16 -0.29
C LEU A 78 -11.65 -9.65 0.02
N TYR A 79 -10.53 -10.35 0.14
CA TYR A 79 -10.49 -11.79 0.41
C TYR A 79 -9.62 -12.08 1.64
N MET A 80 -10.09 -12.98 2.49
CA MET A 80 -9.35 -13.49 3.65
C MET A 80 -8.77 -14.86 3.30
N VAL A 81 -7.46 -15.01 3.50
CA VAL A 81 -6.71 -16.25 3.25
C VAL A 81 -6.20 -16.80 4.59
N ARG A 82 -6.58 -18.04 4.91
CA ARG A 82 -6.13 -18.76 6.12
C ARG A 82 -5.01 -19.75 5.77
N ASN A 83 -4.02 -19.86 6.65
CA ASN A 83 -2.83 -20.71 6.51
C ASN A 83 -1.96 -20.35 5.30
N ALA A 84 -1.39 -19.14 5.31
CA ALA A 84 -0.44 -18.66 4.30
C ALA A 84 0.96 -19.30 4.47
N LYS A 85 1.08 -20.65 4.46
CA LYS A 85 2.39 -21.31 4.49
C LYS A 85 3.21 -21.13 3.21
N LYS A 86 2.61 -20.54 2.17
CA LYS A 86 3.28 -19.91 1.04
C LYS A 86 2.32 -18.85 0.52
N LEU A 87 2.62 -17.58 0.72
CA LEU A 87 2.11 -16.54 -0.19
C LEU A 87 2.84 -16.79 -1.52
N SER A 88 2.37 -17.78 -2.28
CA SER A 88 2.94 -18.16 -3.56
C SER A 88 2.76 -16.99 -4.50
N THR A 89 3.87 -16.37 -4.87
CA THR A 89 4.08 -15.68 -6.15
C THR A 89 2.87 -14.90 -6.64
N VAL A 90 2.75 -13.65 -6.19
CA VAL A 90 1.92 -12.64 -6.85
C VAL A 90 2.48 -12.44 -8.26
N SER A 91 1.96 -13.19 -9.23
CA SER A 91 1.74 -12.84 -10.65
C SER A 91 1.52 -14.09 -11.50
N GLU A 92 0.30 -14.63 -11.50
CA GLU A 92 -0.25 -15.21 -12.73
C GLU A 92 -1.46 -14.37 -13.11
N VAL A 93 -1.22 -13.37 -13.96
CA VAL A 93 -2.29 -12.72 -14.70
C VAL A 93 -2.87 -13.79 -15.62
N LYS A 94 -4.11 -14.22 -15.36
CA LYS A 94 -4.88 -15.05 -16.29
C LYS A 94 -5.10 -14.26 -17.57
N GLN A 95 -4.23 -14.43 -18.56
CA GLN A 95 -4.56 -14.11 -19.95
C GLN A 95 -5.41 -15.26 -20.49
N SER A 96 -6.63 -14.93 -20.89
CA SER A 96 -7.53 -15.82 -21.61
C SER A 96 -6.91 -16.25 -22.95
N GLU A 97 -6.72 -17.56 -23.14
CA GLU A 97 -6.28 -18.18 -24.40
C GLU A 97 -7.37 -18.09 -25.48
N SER A 98 -7.04 -17.86 -26.75
CA SER A 98 -6.55 -18.87 -27.71
C SER A 98 -6.30 -18.25 -29.11
N PRO A 99 -5.68 -18.94 -30.11
CA PRO A 99 -4.67 -20.01 -30.06
C PRO A 99 -3.48 -19.85 -31.05
N THR A 100 -2.44 -20.67 -30.83
CA THR A 100 -1.47 -21.25 -31.79
C THR A 100 -0.12 -20.55 -32.04
N SER A 101 0.95 -21.03 -31.39
CA SER A 101 2.14 -21.68 -32.01
C SER A 101 3.34 -21.71 -31.01
N PRO A 102 4.27 -22.69 -31.10
CA PRO A 102 5.18 -23.02 -30.01
C PRO A 102 6.52 -22.28 -30.15
N SER A 103 6.83 -21.37 -29.22
CA SER A 103 8.21 -20.91 -29.00
C SER A 103 8.64 -21.23 -27.57
N LYS A 104 9.73 -22.00 -27.47
CA LYS A 104 10.33 -22.47 -26.22
C LYS A 104 10.86 -21.26 -25.44
N LYS A 105 10.47 -21.11 -24.17
CA LYS A 105 10.94 -20.03 -23.28
C LYS A 105 12.29 -20.40 -22.67
N ALA A 106 13.16 -19.39 -22.54
CA ALA A 106 14.53 -19.47 -22.00
C ALA A 106 14.65 -19.88 -20.51
N ALA A 107 13.54 -20.23 -19.85
CA ALA A 107 13.52 -20.63 -18.45
C ALA A 107 14.13 -22.03 -18.20
N ASP A 108 14.23 -22.86 -19.25
CA ASP A 108 14.76 -24.23 -19.14
C ASP A 108 16.30 -24.28 -18.97
N TYR A 109 17.01 -23.15 -19.11
CA TYR A 109 18.47 -23.12 -19.00
C TYR A 109 18.98 -23.06 -17.55
N PHE A 110 18.13 -22.70 -16.58
CA PHE A 110 18.55 -22.44 -15.20
C PHE A 110 18.26 -23.58 -14.22
N SER A 111 17.75 -24.71 -14.69
CA SER A 111 17.35 -25.81 -13.81
C SER A 111 17.88 -27.15 -14.32
N SER A 112 19.20 -27.34 -14.24
CA SER A 112 19.80 -28.66 -14.38
C SER A 112 20.93 -28.85 -13.37
N SER A 113 20.60 -29.37 -12.19
CA SER A 113 21.54 -30.17 -11.39
C SER A 113 20.81 -30.86 -10.24
N SER A 114 20.34 -32.08 -10.46
CA SER A 114 20.63 -33.26 -9.63
C SER A 114 19.67 -34.40 -9.98
N GLU A 115 20.28 -35.56 -10.21
CA GLU A 115 19.74 -36.76 -10.82
C GLU A 115 18.71 -37.52 -9.96
N GLU A 116 18.03 -38.41 -10.67
CA GLU A 116 16.84 -39.20 -10.36
C GLU A 116 17.03 -40.29 -9.29
N GLU A 117 15.92 -40.77 -8.71
CA GLU A 117 15.60 -42.20 -8.78
C GLU A 117 14.08 -42.46 -8.65
N ASN A 118 13.60 -43.33 -9.54
CA ASN A 118 12.20 -43.74 -9.76
C ASN A 118 11.68 -44.70 -8.69
N THR A 119 10.37 -44.67 -8.43
CA THR A 119 9.48 -45.86 -8.56
C THR A 119 8.01 -45.46 -8.46
N GLU A 120 7.25 -45.86 -9.47
CA GLU A 120 5.78 -45.98 -9.44
C GLU A 120 5.40 -47.08 -8.45
N ASP A 121 4.43 -46.82 -7.54
CA ASP A 121 3.13 -47.50 -7.57
C ASP A 121 2.32 -47.27 -6.27
N VAL A 122 1.02 -47.02 -6.49
CA VAL A 122 -0.13 -47.24 -5.60
C VAL A 122 -0.05 -46.61 -4.19
N LEU A 123 -0.80 -45.52 -3.99
CA LEU A 123 -1.81 -45.42 -2.92
C LEU A 123 -2.61 -44.12 -3.03
N ASN A 124 -3.90 -44.30 -3.23
CA ASN A 124 -4.93 -43.28 -3.07
C ASN A 124 -4.94 -42.83 -1.59
N MET A 125 -4.29 -41.71 -1.25
CA MET A 125 -4.42 -41.06 0.06
C MET A 125 -4.47 -39.54 -0.08
N LYS A 126 -5.53 -38.96 0.46
CA LYS A 126 -5.76 -37.53 0.69
C LYS A 126 -4.51 -36.87 1.30
N GLY A 127 -3.94 -35.90 0.58
CA GLY A 127 -3.01 -34.90 1.10
C GLY A 127 -3.60 -33.51 0.87
N SER A 128 -4.30 -32.98 1.87
CA SER A 128 -4.90 -31.65 1.88
C SER A 128 -3.87 -30.58 2.20
N ASP A 129 -3.67 -29.62 1.31
CA ASP A 129 -3.08 -28.31 1.65
C ASP A 129 -3.79 -27.19 0.87
N SER A 130 -5.13 -27.19 0.98
CA SER A 130 -5.98 -26.19 0.33
C SER A 130 -5.97 -24.91 1.17
N SER A 131 -5.21 -23.90 0.76
CA SER A 131 -5.38 -22.53 1.23
C SER A 131 -6.82 -22.08 0.93
N PHE A 132 -7.66 -21.95 1.94
CA PHE A 132 -9.04 -21.52 1.74
C PHE A 132 -9.11 -19.98 1.65
N LYS A 133 -9.52 -19.49 0.49
CA LYS A 133 -9.75 -18.07 0.22
C LYS A 133 -11.25 -17.75 0.35
N TYR A 134 -11.60 -16.84 1.26
CA TYR A 134 -12.99 -16.46 1.54
C TYR A 134 -13.21 -14.99 1.19
N LYS A 135 -14.27 -14.67 0.45
CA LYS A 135 -14.65 -13.27 0.21
C LYS A 135 -15.19 -12.66 1.50
N VAL A 136 -14.60 -11.56 1.94
CA VAL A 136 -15.01 -10.85 3.15
C VAL A 136 -16.26 -10.03 2.83
N THR A 137 -17.31 -10.16 3.64
CA THR A 137 -18.55 -9.39 3.48
C THR A 137 -18.73 -8.33 4.55
N ASP A 138 -18.23 -8.59 5.76
CA ASP A 138 -18.35 -7.72 6.92
C ASP A 138 -16.97 -7.70 7.62
N LEU A 139 -16.55 -6.53 8.07
CA LEU A 139 -15.23 -6.31 8.68
C LEU A 139 -15.29 -6.53 10.20
N SER A 140 -14.20 -7.02 10.78
CA SER A 140 -14.02 -7.03 12.24
C SER A 140 -13.83 -5.61 12.78
N ASN A 141 -14.07 -5.39 14.07
CA ASN A 141 -13.85 -4.08 14.68
C ASN A 141 -12.39 -3.63 14.54
N GLU A 142 -11.45 -4.57 14.65
CA GLU A 142 -10.02 -4.37 14.49
C GLU A 142 -9.68 -3.95 13.04
N ALA A 143 -10.30 -4.59 12.04
CA ALA A 143 -10.18 -4.20 10.65
C ALA A 143 -10.76 -2.80 10.40
N GLU A 144 -11.93 -2.47 10.98
CA GLU A 144 -12.49 -1.12 10.87
C GLU A 144 -11.55 -0.06 11.48
N ARG A 145 -10.91 -0.37 12.61
CA ARG A 145 -9.90 0.51 13.24
C ARG A 145 -8.66 0.68 12.37
N PHE A 146 -8.17 -0.40 11.76
CA PHE A 146 -7.08 -0.33 10.80
C PHE A 146 -7.41 0.59 9.62
N TRP A 147 -8.57 0.39 8.97
CA TRP A 147 -8.98 1.22 7.82
C TRP A 147 -9.28 2.67 8.21
N THR A 148 -9.78 2.91 9.42
CA THR A 148 -9.93 4.26 9.97
C THR A 148 -8.57 4.94 10.13
N ASN A 149 -7.56 4.22 10.65
CA ASN A 149 -6.19 4.74 10.76
C ASN A 149 -5.61 5.05 9.37
N VAL A 150 -5.77 4.14 8.40
CA VAL A 150 -5.33 4.36 7.01
C VAL A 150 -5.95 5.63 6.41
N ALA A 151 -7.25 5.86 6.64
CA ALA A 151 -7.99 7.00 6.12
C ALA A 151 -7.81 8.32 6.91
N LEU A 152 -7.11 8.32 8.05
CA LEU A 152 -6.83 9.53 8.85
C LEU A 152 -5.35 9.89 8.88
N CYS A 153 -4.47 8.90 9.00
CA CYS A 153 -3.05 9.10 9.17
C CYS A 153 -2.36 9.30 7.81
N HIS A 154 -2.65 10.41 7.13
CA HIS A 154 -2.05 10.80 5.85
C HIS A 154 -2.10 12.32 5.64
N THR A 155 -1.40 12.84 4.64
CA THR A 155 -1.45 14.26 4.24
C THR A 155 -2.09 14.45 2.85
N ILE A 156 -3.01 13.57 2.47
CA ILE A 156 -3.70 13.60 1.18
C ILE A 156 -4.73 14.72 1.11
N GLU A 157 -4.74 15.43 -0.02
CA GLU A 157 -5.78 16.38 -0.36
C GLU A 157 -6.83 15.70 -1.24
N ALA A 158 -8.11 15.80 -0.85
CA ALA A 158 -9.23 15.28 -1.62
C ALA A 158 -9.92 16.42 -2.38
N LYS A 159 -10.10 16.26 -3.69
CA LYS A 159 -10.88 17.15 -4.54
C LYS A 159 -12.17 16.44 -4.95
N VAL A 160 -13.28 16.91 -4.42
CA VAL A 160 -14.61 16.40 -4.79
C VAL A 160 -15.03 17.09 -6.09
N SER A 161 -15.32 16.30 -7.11
CA SER A 161 -15.85 16.77 -8.39
C SER A 161 -17.12 15.99 -8.71
N THR A 162 -18.11 16.67 -9.30
CA THR A 162 -19.30 15.99 -9.81
C THR A 162 -19.08 15.72 -11.27
N ASP A 163 -19.14 14.45 -11.65
CA ASP A 163 -19.05 14.07 -13.06
C ASP A 163 -20.31 14.56 -13.80
N ALA A 164 -20.10 15.39 -14.82
CA ALA A 164 -21.18 16.06 -15.55
C ALA A 164 -22.10 15.07 -16.28
N ILE A 165 -21.61 13.86 -16.56
CA ILE A 165 -22.32 12.85 -17.35
C ILE A 165 -23.09 11.89 -16.45
N SER A 166 -22.48 11.40 -15.38
CA SER A 166 -23.08 10.41 -14.47
C SER A 166 -23.81 11.03 -13.28
N GLY A 167 -23.61 12.32 -13.01
CA GLY A 167 -24.09 13.00 -11.79
C GLY A 167 -23.49 12.41 -10.50
N LYS A 168 -22.48 11.55 -10.62
CA LYS A 168 -21.85 10.86 -9.50
C LYS A 168 -20.72 11.70 -8.96
N GLU A 169 -20.64 11.78 -7.63
CA GLU A 169 -19.48 12.36 -6.95
C GLU A 169 -18.24 11.49 -7.23
N VAL A 170 -17.23 12.11 -7.84
CA VAL A 170 -15.91 11.55 -8.08
C VAL A 170 -14.91 12.31 -7.23
N ILE A 171 -14.29 11.61 -6.29
CA ILE A 171 -13.26 12.16 -5.42
C ILE A 171 -11.92 11.84 -6.05
N LYS A 172 -11.13 12.88 -6.32
CA LYS A 172 -9.75 12.75 -6.80
C LYS A 172 -8.81 13.09 -5.65
N TYR A 173 -7.94 12.16 -5.33
CA TYR A 173 -6.91 12.36 -4.30
C TYR A 173 -5.63 12.90 -4.93
N ASN A 174 -4.95 13.79 -4.20
CA ASN A 174 -3.62 14.26 -4.52
C ASN A 174 -2.69 14.06 -3.30
N ALA A 175 -1.50 13.53 -3.53
CA ALA A 175 -0.58 13.15 -2.47
C ALA A 175 0.86 13.45 -2.90
N ALA A 176 1.68 13.90 -1.94
CA ALA A 176 3.12 14.02 -2.17
C ALA A 176 3.81 12.66 -2.29
N SER A 177 3.24 11.61 -1.68
CA SER A 177 3.75 10.24 -1.73
C SER A 177 2.76 9.29 -2.43
N PRO A 178 3.20 8.53 -3.45
CA PRO A 178 2.35 7.56 -4.13
C PRO A 178 1.96 6.38 -3.22
N ASP A 179 2.75 6.09 -2.18
CA ASP A 179 2.43 5.03 -1.22
C ASP A 179 1.18 5.41 -0.39
N GLU A 180 1.06 6.68 0.03
CA GLU A 180 -0.13 7.17 0.73
C GLU A 180 -1.36 7.15 -0.18
N MET A 181 -1.18 7.51 -1.45
CA MET A 181 -2.24 7.49 -2.45
C MET A 181 -2.84 6.09 -2.57
N ALA A 182 -1.98 5.08 -2.73
CA ALA A 182 -2.38 3.69 -2.87
C ALA A 182 -3.15 3.19 -1.64
N LEU A 183 -2.77 3.65 -0.44
CA LEU A 183 -3.45 3.31 0.82
C LEU A 183 -4.86 3.90 0.91
N VAL A 184 -5.06 5.18 0.57
CA VAL A 184 -6.39 5.82 0.62
C VAL A 184 -7.30 5.35 -0.51
N ASP A 185 -6.74 5.06 -1.68
CA ASP A 185 -7.47 4.40 -2.76
C ASP A 185 -7.96 3.01 -2.33
N ALA A 186 -7.12 2.25 -1.63
CA ALA A 186 -7.50 0.95 -1.09
C ALA A 186 -8.59 1.06 -0.02
N ALA A 187 -8.48 2.03 0.90
CA ALA A 187 -9.50 2.31 1.89
C ALA A 187 -10.86 2.60 1.24
N THR A 188 -10.86 3.39 0.15
CA THR A 188 -12.07 3.69 -0.63
C THR A 188 -12.73 2.42 -1.18
N ARG A 189 -11.93 1.47 -1.71
CA ARG A 189 -12.43 0.18 -2.22
C ARG A 189 -13.03 -0.71 -1.14
N VAL A 190 -12.53 -0.62 0.08
CA VAL A 190 -13.04 -1.38 1.24
C VAL A 190 -14.26 -0.70 1.88
N GLY A 191 -14.60 0.52 1.47
CA GLY A 191 -15.77 1.27 1.93
C GLY A 191 -15.46 2.42 2.89
N PHE A 192 -14.19 2.78 3.07
CA PHE A 192 -13.71 3.90 3.89
C PHE A 192 -13.24 5.01 2.96
N THR A 193 -14.16 5.86 2.52
CA THR A 193 -13.87 6.92 1.56
C THR A 193 -13.54 8.21 2.29
N TYR A 194 -12.32 8.71 2.14
CA TYR A 194 -11.92 10.02 2.67
C TYR A 194 -12.52 11.13 1.80
N ILE A 195 -13.31 12.04 2.38
CA ILE A 195 -13.97 13.11 1.59
C ILE A 195 -13.10 14.37 1.54
N GLY A 196 -12.27 14.59 2.55
CA GLY A 196 -11.50 15.81 2.73
C GLY A 196 -11.77 16.47 4.07
N ILE A 197 -11.45 17.77 4.12
CA ILE A 197 -11.65 18.64 5.28
C ILE A 197 -12.96 19.40 5.08
N ASP A 198 -13.88 19.32 6.04
CA ASP A 198 -15.18 20.03 6.04
C ASP A 198 -14.98 21.50 6.40
N ASP A 199 -14.36 21.71 7.56
CA ASP A 199 -14.17 23.03 8.15
C ASP A 199 -12.85 23.08 8.93
N THR A 200 -12.24 24.27 8.96
CA THR A 200 -11.11 24.60 9.83
C THR A 200 -11.67 25.46 10.95
N VAL A 201 -11.88 24.84 12.11
CA VAL A 201 -12.52 25.51 13.23
C VAL A 201 -11.46 26.20 14.06
N VAL A 202 -11.56 27.52 14.16
CA VAL A 202 -10.76 28.34 15.07
C VAL A 202 -11.64 28.72 16.26
N LYS A 203 -11.43 28.09 17.42
CA LYS A 203 -12.17 28.38 18.66
C LYS A 203 -11.20 28.92 19.71
N GLY A 204 -11.10 30.25 19.80
CA GLY A 204 -10.10 30.91 20.65
C GLY A 204 -8.70 30.64 20.09
N ASP A 205 -7.79 30.13 20.94
CA ASP A 205 -6.42 29.77 20.56
C ASP A 205 -6.29 28.35 19.95
N GLU A 206 -7.40 27.62 19.78
CA GLU A 206 -7.40 26.28 19.20
C GLU A 206 -7.82 26.31 17.73
N GLU A 207 -6.90 25.94 16.84
CA GLU A 207 -7.17 25.64 15.44
C GLU A 207 -7.13 24.11 15.24
N PHE A 208 -8.16 23.57 14.58
CA PHE A 208 -8.22 22.15 14.22
C PHE A 208 -9.06 21.92 12.97
N ASN A 209 -8.73 20.84 12.26
CA ASN A 209 -9.41 20.45 11.03
C ASN A 209 -10.44 19.35 11.31
N ILE A 210 -11.62 19.46 10.70
CA ILE A 210 -12.62 18.39 10.73
C ILE A 210 -12.49 17.56 9.46
N HIS A 211 -11.95 16.36 9.61
CA HIS A 211 -11.81 15.38 8.55
C HIS A 211 -13.07 14.53 8.43
N MET A 212 -13.56 14.33 7.22
CA MET A 212 -14.75 13.51 6.96
C MET A 212 -14.37 12.18 6.30
N ILE A 213 -14.85 11.09 6.88
CA ILE A 213 -14.77 9.76 6.29
C ILE A 213 -16.18 9.20 6.09
N ARG A 214 -16.47 8.77 4.87
CA ARG A 214 -17.73 8.12 4.49
C ARG A 214 -17.54 6.61 4.55
N PHE A 215 -18.36 5.98 5.39
CA PHE A 215 -18.39 4.55 5.62
C PHE A 215 -19.54 3.96 4.81
N ASP A 216 -19.22 3.11 3.85
CA ASP A 216 -20.17 2.28 3.12
C ASP A 216 -20.11 0.86 3.69
N GLN A 217 -20.98 0.59 4.66
CA GLN A 217 -21.00 -0.69 5.40
C GLN A 217 -21.33 -1.89 4.49
N ASN A 218 -21.88 -1.64 3.30
CA ASN A 218 -22.19 -2.67 2.31
C ASN A 218 -21.21 -2.68 1.13
N ALA A 219 -20.11 -1.92 1.17
CA ALA A 219 -19.14 -1.84 0.06
C ALA A 219 -18.60 -3.22 -0.35
N LEU A 220 -18.36 -4.10 0.63
CA LEU A 220 -17.86 -5.45 0.39
C LEU A 220 -18.97 -6.45 0.05
N ASN A 221 -20.24 -6.10 0.26
CA ASN A 221 -21.37 -7.01 0.11
C ASN A 221 -22.30 -6.59 -1.05
N ALA A 222 -21.94 -7.03 -2.26
CA ALA A 222 -22.70 -6.75 -3.49
C ALA A 222 -24.16 -7.26 -3.48
N ARG A 223 -24.56 -8.14 -2.54
CA ARG A 223 -25.92 -8.71 -2.47
C ARG A 223 -26.89 -7.86 -1.65
N LYS A 224 -26.41 -7.02 -0.72
CA LYS A 224 -27.28 -6.17 0.11
C LYS A 224 -27.67 -4.90 -0.67
N LYS A 225 -28.94 -4.82 -1.10
CA LYS A 225 -29.49 -3.60 -1.72
C LYS A 225 -29.70 -2.52 -0.66
N GLY A 226 -29.13 -1.34 -0.89
CA GLY A 226 -29.23 -0.16 -0.02
C GLY A 226 -27.87 0.30 0.51
N ARG A 227 -27.35 1.42 0.01
CA ARG A 227 -26.09 2.00 0.49
C ARG A 227 -26.39 2.77 1.77
N LYS A 228 -26.13 2.16 2.94
CA LYS A 228 -26.12 2.89 4.21
C LYS A 228 -24.79 3.63 4.31
N LEU A 229 -24.77 4.83 3.76
CA LEU A 229 -23.61 5.72 3.81
C LEU A 229 -23.68 6.50 5.11
N LYS A 230 -22.76 6.23 6.03
CA LYS A 230 -22.59 7.02 7.25
C LYS A 230 -21.33 7.85 7.10
N THR A 231 -21.44 9.16 7.16
CA THR A 231 -20.26 10.04 7.29
C THR A 231 -19.94 10.19 8.77
N ARG A 232 -18.69 9.94 9.16
CA ARG A 232 -18.17 10.28 10.49
C ARG A 232 -17.20 11.44 10.38
N ARG A 233 -17.27 12.35 11.33
CA ARG A 233 -16.37 13.49 11.46
C ARG A 233 -15.29 13.19 12.50
N TYR A 234 -14.05 13.49 12.13
CA TYR A 234 -12.89 13.33 13.00
C TYR A 234 -12.23 14.68 13.15
N ARG A 235 -12.16 15.17 14.39
CA ARG A 235 -11.40 16.39 14.71
C ARG A 235 -9.92 16.01 14.75
N VAL A 236 -9.13 16.48 13.80
CA VAL A 236 -7.67 16.30 13.78
C VAL A 236 -7.02 17.53 14.42
N ASP A 237 -6.44 17.34 15.61
CA ASP A 237 -5.84 18.42 16.40
C ASP A 237 -4.38 18.69 16.04
N ALA A 238 -3.66 17.67 15.60
CA ALA A 238 -2.26 17.76 15.22
C ALA A 238 -1.88 16.65 14.23
N VAL A 239 -1.09 17.00 13.23
CA VAL A 239 -0.41 16.08 12.32
C VAL A 239 1.08 16.14 12.61
N LEU A 240 1.63 14.99 12.99
CA LEU A 240 3.07 14.80 13.09
C LEU A 240 3.50 14.25 11.74
N GLU A 241 4.17 15.06 10.92
CA GLU A 241 4.59 14.72 9.54
C GLU A 241 5.80 13.81 9.49
N PHE A 242 5.84 12.87 8.54
CA PHE A 242 6.96 11.93 8.41
C PHE A 242 8.33 12.64 8.44
N ASN A 243 9.23 12.13 9.28
CA ASN A 243 10.63 12.57 9.36
C ASN A 243 11.53 11.33 9.23
N SER A 244 12.62 11.43 8.46
CA SER A 244 13.61 10.37 8.24
C SER A 244 14.26 9.86 9.54
N VAL A 245 14.35 10.71 10.57
CA VAL A 245 14.85 10.35 11.90
C VAL A 245 13.88 9.39 12.60
N ARG A 246 12.59 9.73 12.62
CA ARG A 246 11.58 8.95 13.34
C ARG A 246 10.96 7.82 12.51
N LYS A 247 11.05 7.86 11.19
CA LYS A 247 10.57 6.85 10.23
C LYS A 247 9.10 6.44 10.39
N ARG A 248 8.24 7.37 10.83
CA ARG A 248 6.80 7.17 10.98
C ARG A 248 6.03 8.47 10.81
N MET A 249 4.73 8.41 10.53
CA MET A 249 3.74 9.49 10.56
C MET A 249 2.75 9.25 11.69
N SER A 250 2.28 10.29 12.37
CA SER A 250 1.26 10.15 13.41
C SER A 250 0.24 11.29 13.37
N VAL A 251 -0.99 11.02 13.76
CA VAL A 251 -2.09 11.99 13.80
C VAL A 251 -2.81 11.88 15.14
N MET A 252 -3.00 13.03 15.79
CA MET A 252 -3.82 13.15 16.99
C MET A 252 -5.23 13.54 16.56
N ALA A 253 -6.21 12.66 16.84
CA ALA A 253 -7.58 12.85 16.43
C ALA A 253 -8.59 12.56 17.55
N ARG A 254 -9.73 13.25 17.51
CA ARG A 254 -10.89 12.98 18.35
C ARG A 254 -12.06 12.51 17.51
N GLU A 255 -12.74 11.48 17.98
CA GLU A 255 -13.97 10.99 17.37
C GLU A 255 -15.19 11.79 17.85
N GLU A 256 -16.34 11.61 17.20
CA GLU A 256 -17.60 12.31 17.52
C GLU A 256 -18.10 12.02 18.95
N ASP A 257 -17.70 10.88 19.53
CA ASP A 257 -18.03 10.49 20.89
C ASP A 257 -17.11 11.13 21.97
N GLY A 258 -16.13 11.92 21.55
CA GLY A 258 -15.17 12.59 22.43
C GLY A 258 -13.94 11.77 22.79
N ARG A 259 -13.84 10.50 22.35
CA ARG A 259 -12.64 9.70 22.56
C ARG A 259 -11.46 10.25 21.77
N CYS A 260 -10.30 10.19 22.39
CA CYS A 260 -9.06 10.77 21.87
C CYS A 260 -8.09 9.65 21.47
N PHE A 261 -7.63 9.69 20.22
CA PHE A 261 -6.75 8.68 19.65
C PHE A 261 -5.49 9.30 19.07
N VAL A 262 -4.39 8.57 19.21
CA VAL A 262 -3.18 8.78 18.41
C VAL A 262 -3.09 7.64 17.41
N TYR A 263 -3.20 7.98 16.13
CA TYR A 263 -3.03 7.06 15.01
C TYR A 263 -1.62 7.21 14.46
N THR A 264 -0.97 6.10 14.13
CA THR A 264 0.41 6.12 13.61
C THR A 264 0.63 5.05 12.54
N LYS A 265 1.52 5.36 11.59
CA LYS A 265 2.00 4.44 10.55
C LYS A 265 3.49 4.64 10.33
N GLY A 266 4.24 3.57 10.09
CA GLY A 266 5.69 3.70 9.84
C GLY A 266 6.39 2.38 9.59
N ALA A 267 7.72 2.43 9.55
CA ALA A 267 8.54 1.23 9.44
C ALA A 267 8.46 0.39 10.73
N GLU A 268 8.54 -0.92 10.58
CA GLU A 268 8.48 -1.90 11.67
C GLU A 268 9.50 -1.61 12.78
N VAL A 269 10.72 -1.19 12.42
CA VAL A 269 11.80 -0.89 13.38
C VAL A 269 11.43 0.29 14.30
N SER A 270 10.72 1.31 13.79
CA SER A 270 10.29 2.47 14.58
C SER A 270 9.00 2.19 15.35
N MET A 271 8.10 1.43 14.73
CA MET A 271 6.77 1.16 15.27
C MET A 271 6.80 0.10 16.36
N LEU A 272 7.68 -0.90 16.28
CA LEU A 272 7.81 -2.00 17.24
C LEU A 272 8.94 -1.81 18.25
N ASP A 273 9.47 -0.58 18.38
CA ASP A 273 10.45 -0.23 19.40
C ASP A 273 9.90 -0.62 20.80
N PRO A 274 10.63 -1.46 21.58
CA PRO A 274 10.22 -1.87 22.91
C PRO A 274 9.86 -0.72 23.85
N ARG A 275 10.51 0.45 23.69
CA ARG A 275 10.23 1.65 24.50
C ARG A 275 8.83 2.23 24.26
N ARG A 276 8.23 1.93 23.11
CA ARG A 276 6.94 2.48 22.65
C ARG A 276 5.82 1.46 22.78
N CYS A 277 6.14 0.20 22.55
CA CYS A 277 5.20 -0.92 22.60
C CYS A 277 5.37 -1.76 23.88
N GLU A 278 5.60 -1.12 25.03
CA GLU A 278 5.78 -1.83 26.30
C GLU A 278 4.53 -2.66 26.67
N LYS A 279 3.34 -2.12 26.40
CA LYS A 279 2.06 -2.79 26.67
C LYS A 279 1.67 -3.86 25.64
N THR A 280 2.37 -3.92 24.51
CA THR A 280 2.11 -4.93 23.47
C THR A 280 2.85 -6.21 23.84
N SER A 281 2.13 -7.34 23.88
CA SER A 281 2.73 -8.64 24.22
C SER A 281 3.86 -9.02 23.25
N SER A 282 4.85 -9.75 23.73
CA SER A 282 5.97 -10.22 22.88
C SER A 282 5.45 -11.05 21.70
N ASN A 283 4.52 -11.97 21.97
CA ASN A 283 3.92 -12.81 20.93
C ASN A 283 3.27 -12.00 19.80
N ALA A 284 2.61 -10.87 20.12
CA ALA A 284 2.03 -10.00 19.11
C ALA A 284 3.10 -9.30 18.27
N LYS A 285 4.22 -8.88 18.88
CA LYS A 285 5.35 -8.29 18.14
C LYS A 285 5.99 -9.31 17.20
N ASP A 286 6.19 -10.53 17.68
CA ASP A 286 6.78 -11.62 16.90
C ASP A 286 5.89 -12.02 15.72
N ASP A 287 4.56 -12.07 15.95
CA ASP A 287 3.57 -12.29 14.90
C ASP A 287 3.59 -11.19 13.82
N ILE A 288 3.62 -9.91 14.22
CA ILE A 288 3.73 -8.78 13.28
C ILE A 288 5.04 -8.88 12.49
N MET A 289 6.17 -9.13 13.15
CA MET A 289 7.48 -9.25 12.49
C MET A 289 7.52 -10.40 11.50
N LYS A 290 6.89 -11.53 11.82
CA LYS A 290 6.74 -12.66 10.90
C LYS A 290 5.97 -12.25 9.65
N LYS A 291 4.78 -11.64 9.80
CA LYS A 291 3.97 -11.18 8.67
C LYS A 291 4.69 -10.14 7.81
N VAL A 292 5.38 -9.18 8.44
CA VAL A 292 6.20 -8.17 7.73
C VAL A 292 7.30 -8.86 6.92
N THR A 293 7.98 -9.85 7.49
CA THR A 293 9.00 -10.63 6.79
C THR A 293 8.40 -11.39 5.60
N ASP A 294 7.26 -12.05 5.77
CA ASP A 294 6.58 -12.78 4.70
C ASP A 294 6.17 -11.86 3.53
N PHE A 295 5.67 -10.66 3.83
CA PHE A 295 5.33 -9.66 2.83
C PHE A 295 6.58 -9.10 2.12
N ALA A 296 7.66 -8.85 2.87
CA ALA A 296 8.93 -8.38 2.31
C ALA A 296 9.58 -9.43 1.40
N LEU A 297 9.53 -10.71 1.78
CA LEU A 297 9.97 -11.84 0.93
C LEU A 297 9.17 -11.95 -0.36
N SER A 298 7.91 -11.49 -0.35
CA SER A 298 7.06 -11.42 -1.53
C SER A 298 7.31 -10.17 -2.38
N GLY A 299 8.32 -9.35 -2.04
CA GLY A 299 8.69 -8.13 -2.76
C GLY A 299 7.78 -6.93 -2.48
N LEU A 300 6.92 -7.00 -1.45
CA LEU A 300 6.02 -5.91 -1.08
C LEU A 300 6.73 -4.90 -0.18
N ARG A 301 6.37 -3.62 -0.33
CA ARG A 301 6.72 -2.59 0.65
C ARG A 301 5.79 -2.72 1.86
N THR A 302 6.36 -2.75 3.05
CA THR A 302 5.63 -2.98 4.29
C THR A 302 5.55 -1.71 5.15
N LEU A 303 4.41 -1.51 5.79
CA LEU A 303 4.21 -0.50 6.82
C LEU A 303 3.47 -1.13 7.98
N VAL A 304 3.84 -0.73 9.20
CA VAL A 304 3.15 -1.12 10.43
C VAL A 304 2.28 0.04 10.88
N PHE A 305 1.03 -0.28 11.23
CA PHE A 305 0.06 0.66 11.74
C PHE A 305 -0.17 0.40 13.22
N GLY A 306 -0.37 1.47 13.99
CA GLY A 306 -0.65 1.41 15.41
C GLY A 306 -1.63 2.51 15.79
N TYR A 307 -2.38 2.27 16.86
CA TYR A 307 -3.23 3.27 17.46
C TYR A 307 -3.21 3.14 18.98
N ARG A 308 -3.48 4.25 19.67
CA ARG A 308 -3.60 4.29 21.12
C ARG A 308 -4.72 5.24 21.51
N GLU A 309 -5.65 4.76 22.32
CA GLU A 309 -6.62 5.60 23.01
C GLU A 309 -5.95 6.28 24.20
N LEU A 310 -6.21 7.57 24.39
CA LEU A 310 -5.67 8.38 25.47
C LEU A 310 -6.81 9.04 26.25
N ASP A 311 -6.60 9.17 27.55
CA ASP A 311 -7.46 10.02 28.39
C ASP A 311 -7.37 11.47 27.92
N VAL A 312 -8.49 12.19 28.02
CA VAL A 312 -8.64 13.57 27.52
C VAL A 312 -7.57 14.50 28.12
N ASP A 313 -7.28 14.37 29.41
CA ASP A 313 -6.28 15.21 30.09
C ASP A 313 -4.86 14.94 29.58
N THR A 314 -4.50 13.66 29.43
CA THR A 314 -3.20 13.23 28.89
C THR A 314 -3.04 13.73 27.45
N TYR A 315 -4.07 13.54 26.62
CA TYR A 315 -4.09 14.00 25.23
C TYR A 315 -3.91 15.53 25.14
N ASN A 316 -4.66 16.29 25.95
CA ASN A 316 -4.56 17.74 26.00
C ASN A 316 -3.19 18.23 26.49
N ALA A 317 -2.58 17.54 27.45
CA ALA A 317 -1.25 17.86 27.94
C ALA A 317 -0.20 17.67 26.83
N LEU A 318 -0.24 16.54 26.11
CA LEU A 318 0.66 16.26 24.98
C LEU A 318 0.46 17.28 23.84
N LEU A 319 -0.78 17.56 23.46
CA LEU A 319 -1.12 18.51 22.42
C LEU A 319 -0.62 19.93 22.76
N ARG A 320 -0.78 20.38 24.00
CA ARG A 320 -0.26 21.68 24.46
C ARG A 320 1.25 21.77 24.35
N ARG A 321 1.99 20.72 24.76
CA ARG A 321 3.45 20.68 24.64
C ARG A 321 3.88 20.73 23.17
N PHE A 322 3.21 19.96 22.32
CA PHE A 322 3.51 19.92 20.89
C PHE A 322 3.25 21.29 20.22
N ARG A 323 2.10 21.91 20.47
CA ARG A 323 1.79 23.26 19.96
C ARG A 323 2.78 24.31 20.48
N ALA A 324 3.13 24.27 21.77
CA ALA A 324 4.13 25.17 22.34
C ALA A 324 5.50 25.01 21.65
N ALA A 325 5.90 23.78 21.31
CA ALA A 325 7.11 23.52 20.55
C ALA A 325 7.02 24.06 19.11
N GLN A 326 5.86 23.95 18.46
CA GLN A 326 5.64 24.47 17.10
C GLN A 326 5.72 25.99 17.00
N CYS A 327 5.34 26.72 18.07
CA CYS A 327 5.42 28.17 18.16
C CYS A 327 6.86 28.73 18.31
N LEU A 328 7.85 27.87 18.61
CA LEU A 328 9.24 28.29 18.69
C LEU A 328 9.80 28.58 17.29
N ILE A 329 10.89 29.35 17.22
CA ILE A 329 11.55 29.72 15.96
C ILE A 329 13.00 29.25 15.99
N GLY A 330 13.53 28.86 14.82
CA GLY A 330 14.93 28.49 14.66
C GLY A 330 15.25 27.05 15.10
N PRO A 331 16.51 26.74 15.45
CA PRO A 331 16.95 25.37 15.71
C PRO A 331 16.29 24.74 16.95
N GLU A 332 15.94 25.56 17.95
CA GLU A 332 15.26 25.10 19.16
C GLU A 332 13.86 24.53 18.84
N ARG A 333 13.18 25.08 17.82
CA ARG A 333 11.89 24.54 17.35
C ARG A 333 12.03 23.09 16.91
N VAL A 334 13.02 22.78 16.07
CA VAL A 334 13.22 21.43 15.53
C VAL A 334 13.42 20.44 16.67
N ARG A 335 14.33 20.76 17.59
CA ARG A 335 14.62 19.92 18.75
C ARG A 335 13.39 19.70 19.63
N ARG A 336 12.67 20.77 20.00
CA ARG A 336 11.50 20.68 20.89
C ARG A 336 10.33 19.96 20.24
N VAL A 337 10.13 20.14 18.93
CA VAL A 337 9.11 19.41 18.17
C VAL A 337 9.46 17.93 18.13
N GLU A 338 10.72 17.56 17.96
CA GLU A 338 11.18 16.17 18.01
C GLU A 338 10.98 15.54 19.40
N GLU A 339 11.34 16.25 20.47
CA GLU A 339 11.13 15.82 21.85
C GLU A 339 9.62 15.60 22.14
N ALA A 340 8.77 16.58 21.82
CA ALA A 340 7.32 16.46 22.00
C ALA A 340 6.72 15.35 21.11
N SER A 341 7.20 15.19 19.88
CA SER A 341 6.77 14.12 18.96
C SER A 341 7.22 12.73 19.41
N ALA A 342 8.28 12.64 20.21
CA ALA A 342 8.77 11.37 20.74
C ALA A 342 7.95 10.89 21.94
N GLU A 343 7.41 11.82 22.74
CA GLU A 343 6.50 11.56 23.85
C GLU A 343 5.10 11.10 23.40
N ILE A 344 4.63 11.66 22.27
CA ILE A 344 3.38 11.25 21.60
C ILE A 344 3.53 9.86 20.98
#